data_AF-A0A7S1Z924-F1
#
_entry.id   AF-A0A7S1Z924-F1
#
_cell.length_a   1.000
_cell.length_b   1.000
_cell.length_c   1.000
_cell.angle_alpha   90.00
_cell.angle_beta   90.00
_cell.angle_gamma   90.00
#
_symmetry.space_group_name_H-M   'P 1'
#
loop_
_entity.id
_entity.type
_entity.pdbx_description
1 polymer ?
#
loop_
_entity_poly.entity_id
_entity_poly.type
_entity_poly.pdbx_seq_one_letter_code
_entity_poly.pdbx_strand_id
1 'polypeptide(L)'
;DDAGIGEGSKALAGRGGIALVDPTAEQLGMGYAACIRTDREDKLYTTVVVTRSNEALGLVYSSKSSIVAALQCGRGVYYSRSRGGLWRKGDTSGHYQTLHRIDVDCDGDALRFTVTQRGDDCAAFCHLNTLTCWGRPRGLRHLEETLADRLKDAPEGSYTKRLFDDDALLRDKLVEEAQELSEATERKHVAEELADVLYFAMVRAAKAGVSIDDAAAELDRRARKVTRRKGDSKPERIKAGEAILAGKKE
;
A
#
# COMPACT_ATOMS: atom_id res chain seq x y z
N ASP A 1 32.89 -43.58 26.46
CA ASP A 1 32.19 -44.11 27.63
C ASP A 1 31.73 -43.02 28.56
N ASP A 2 30.41 -42.89 28.56
CA ASP A 2 29.53 -42.54 29.68
C ASP A 2 29.71 -41.22 30.45
N ALA A 3 28.81 -40.28 30.15
CA ALA A 3 28.38 -39.25 31.08
C ALA A 3 26.86 -39.06 30.94
N GLY A 4 26.12 -39.97 31.58
CA GLY A 4 24.82 -39.83 32.24
C GLY A 4 24.04 -38.52 32.08
N ILE A 5 23.00 -38.58 31.25
CA ILE A 5 21.58 -38.34 31.54
C ILE A 5 21.25 -37.45 32.76
N GLY A 6 20.75 -36.24 32.47
CA GLY A 6 19.45 -35.75 32.96
C GLY A 6 19.39 -35.04 34.30
N GLU A 7 19.11 -33.73 34.26
CA GLU A 7 18.20 -33.11 35.22
C GLU A 7 17.14 -32.31 34.48
N GLY A 8 15.89 -32.70 34.72
CA GLY A 8 14.71 -32.14 34.09
C GLY A 8 14.46 -30.70 34.54
N SER A 9 14.14 -29.86 33.55
CA SER A 9 13.47 -28.59 33.79
C SER A 9 12.17 -28.88 34.55
N LYS A 10 12.17 -28.62 35.86
CA LYS A 10 10.99 -28.70 36.71
C LYS A 10 9.95 -27.75 36.14
N ALA A 11 8.89 -28.32 35.55
CA ALA A 11 7.66 -27.60 35.27
C ALA A 11 7.17 -26.95 36.57
N LEU A 12 7.25 -25.62 36.66
CA LEU A 12 6.56 -24.88 37.69
C LEU A 12 5.06 -25.05 37.47
N ALA A 13 4.43 -25.88 38.29
CA ALA A 13 3.00 -25.85 38.56
C ALA A 13 2.67 -24.57 39.36
N GLY A 14 2.85 -23.41 38.72
CA GLY A 14 2.50 -22.11 39.28
C GLY A 14 1.05 -21.77 38.94
N ARG A 15 0.27 -21.41 39.95
CA ARG A 15 -1.00 -20.66 39.75
C ARG A 15 -0.70 -19.46 38.84
N GLY A 16 -1.59 -19.15 37.90
CA GLY A 16 -1.40 -18.19 36.80
C GLY A 16 -1.02 -16.76 37.23
N GLY A 17 0.22 -16.58 37.67
CA GLY A 17 0.84 -15.30 37.92
C GLY A 17 1.47 -14.77 36.64
N ILE A 18 1.37 -13.46 36.43
CA ILE A 18 2.03 -12.75 35.34
C ILE A 18 3.02 -11.76 35.95
N ALA A 19 4.23 -11.70 35.39
CA ALA A 19 5.22 -10.69 35.71
C ALA A 19 5.26 -9.65 34.58
N LEU A 20 5.47 -8.38 34.92
CA LEU A 20 5.70 -7.35 33.92
C LEU A 20 7.11 -7.52 33.35
N VAL A 21 7.18 -7.97 32.10
CA VAL A 21 8.41 -8.14 31.33
C VAL A 21 8.19 -7.61 29.92
N ASP A 22 9.27 -7.20 29.25
CA ASP A 22 9.21 -6.90 27.82
C ASP A 22 8.94 -8.20 27.06
N PRO A 23 7.80 -8.32 26.36
CA PRO A 23 7.45 -9.55 25.68
C PRO A 23 8.32 -9.74 24.43
N THR A 24 8.79 -10.96 24.22
CA THR A 24 9.40 -11.37 22.96
C THR A 24 8.38 -11.30 21.82
N ALA A 25 8.86 -11.22 20.56
CA ALA A 25 7.98 -11.28 19.38
C ALA A 25 7.12 -12.56 19.35
N GLU A 26 7.65 -13.66 19.89
CA GLU A 26 6.90 -14.92 20.06
C GLU A 26 5.74 -14.77 21.05
N GLN A 27 6.01 -14.23 22.24
CA GLN A 27 4.98 -13.99 23.26
C GLN A 27 3.90 -13.03 22.76
N LEU A 28 4.30 -11.96 22.05
CA LEU A 28 3.37 -11.04 21.39
C LEU A 28 2.52 -11.78 20.35
N GLY A 29 3.13 -12.62 19.50
CA GLY A 29 2.40 -13.38 18.50
C GLY A 29 1.45 -14.41 19.09
N MET A 30 1.85 -15.09 20.16
CA MET A 30 0.98 -16.02 20.88
C MET A 30 -0.19 -15.29 21.55
N GLY A 31 0.08 -14.15 22.19
CA GLY A 31 -0.96 -13.31 22.78
C GLY A 31 -1.95 -12.80 21.74
N TYR A 32 -1.46 -12.26 20.63
CA TYR A 32 -2.29 -11.82 19.51
C TYR A 32 -3.14 -12.96 18.94
N ALA A 33 -2.51 -14.12 18.68
CA ALA A 33 -3.20 -15.31 18.15
C ALA A 33 -4.23 -15.91 19.12
N ALA A 34 -4.14 -15.61 20.42
CA ALA A 34 -5.12 -16.03 21.42
C ALA A 34 -6.37 -15.13 21.44
N CYS A 35 -6.26 -13.88 20.97
CA CYS A 35 -7.36 -12.91 20.94
C CYS A 35 -8.25 -13.03 19.69
N ILE A 36 -7.82 -13.78 18.68
CA ILE A 36 -8.53 -13.95 17.41
C ILE A 36 -9.18 -15.33 17.30
N ARG A 37 -10.29 -15.41 16.57
CA ARG A 37 -11.05 -16.64 16.36
C ARG A 37 -11.14 -16.99 14.88
N THR A 38 -11.57 -18.20 14.57
CA THR A 38 -11.97 -18.57 13.22
C THR A 38 -13.05 -19.62 13.32
N ASP A 39 -14.06 -19.49 12.47
CA ASP A 39 -15.17 -20.42 12.30
C ASP A 39 -14.83 -21.59 11.37
N ARG A 40 -13.67 -21.54 10.70
CA ARG A 40 -13.24 -22.55 9.74
C ARG A 40 -12.93 -23.89 10.41
N GLU A 41 -13.31 -24.98 9.74
CA GLU A 41 -13.04 -26.35 10.20
C GLU A 41 -11.54 -26.64 10.30
N ASP A 42 -10.76 -26.12 9.34
CA ASP A 42 -9.30 -26.30 9.28
C ASP A 42 -8.52 -25.45 10.29
N LYS A 43 -9.22 -24.63 11.10
CA LYS A 43 -8.63 -23.73 12.12
C LYS A 43 -7.62 -22.72 11.57
N LEU A 44 -7.69 -22.45 10.26
CA LEU A 44 -6.91 -21.40 9.62
C LEU A 44 -7.69 -20.09 9.64
N TYR A 45 -6.99 -18.97 9.66
CA TYR A 45 -7.56 -17.63 9.59
C TYR A 45 -7.50 -17.13 8.16
N THR A 46 -8.61 -16.62 7.65
CA THR A 46 -8.62 -15.92 6.36
C THR A 46 -7.77 -14.66 6.48
N THR A 47 -6.82 -14.46 5.58
CA THR A 47 -5.91 -13.31 5.64
C THR A 47 -5.88 -12.60 4.30
N VAL A 48 -6.32 -11.34 4.27
CA VAL A 48 -6.10 -10.46 3.13
C VAL A 48 -4.74 -9.78 3.26
N VAL A 49 -3.94 -9.84 2.21
CA VAL A 49 -2.63 -9.17 2.15
C VAL A 49 -2.81 -7.89 1.37
N VAL A 50 -2.35 -6.76 1.92
CA VAL A 50 -2.53 -5.44 1.32
C VAL A 50 -1.23 -4.64 1.26
N THR A 51 -1.15 -3.68 0.33
CA THR A 51 -0.10 -2.64 0.32
C THR A 51 -0.29 -1.66 1.48
N ARG A 52 0.68 -0.77 1.70
CA ARG A 52 0.56 0.33 2.69
C ARG A 52 -0.62 1.27 2.40
N SER A 53 -1.06 1.36 1.14
CA SER A 53 -2.23 2.13 0.70
C SER A 53 -3.53 1.31 0.71
N ASN A 54 -3.54 0.15 1.37
CA ASN A 54 -4.69 -0.76 1.50
C ASN A 54 -5.17 -1.41 0.19
N GLU A 55 -4.36 -1.45 -0.86
CA GLU A 55 -4.71 -2.21 -2.06
C GLU A 55 -4.52 -3.70 -1.81
N ALA A 56 -5.55 -4.50 -2.10
CA ALA A 56 -5.50 -5.95 -1.91
C ALA A 56 -4.56 -6.61 -2.92
N LEU A 57 -3.48 -7.20 -2.41
CA LEU A 57 -2.50 -7.96 -3.18
C LEU A 57 -2.97 -9.40 -3.41
N GLY A 58 -3.53 -10.04 -2.38
CA GLY A 58 -4.01 -11.41 -2.48
C GLY A 58 -4.69 -11.91 -1.22
N LEU A 59 -5.35 -13.05 -1.35
CA LEU A 59 -5.93 -13.79 -0.23
C LEU A 59 -5.05 -15.01 0.10
N VAL A 60 -4.72 -15.16 1.37
CA VAL A 60 -3.95 -16.28 1.91
C VAL A 60 -4.60 -16.78 3.19
N TYR A 61 -4.06 -17.85 3.75
CA TYR A 61 -4.51 -18.41 5.02
C TYR A 61 -3.39 -18.31 6.03
N SER A 62 -3.73 -18.01 7.27
CA SER A 62 -2.79 -17.98 8.38
C SER A 62 -3.13 -19.08 9.38
N SER A 63 -2.12 -19.59 10.06
CA SER A 63 -2.28 -20.43 11.25
C SER A 63 -1.68 -19.68 12.44
N LYS A 64 -1.93 -20.13 13.67
CA LYS A 64 -1.29 -19.54 14.85
C LYS A 64 0.23 -19.52 14.73
N SER A 65 0.83 -20.60 14.21
CA SER A 65 2.27 -20.69 14.00
C SER A 65 2.77 -19.77 12.89
N SER A 66 1.99 -19.52 11.84
CA SER A 66 2.39 -18.56 10.79
C SER A 66 2.36 -17.12 11.28
N ILE A 67 1.40 -16.75 12.14
CA ILE A 67 1.30 -15.42 12.75
C ILE A 67 2.51 -15.17 13.65
N VAL A 68 2.82 -16.12 14.53
CA VAL A 68 4.00 -16.06 15.40
C VAL A 68 5.28 -15.92 14.56
N ALA A 69 5.44 -16.76 13.54
CA ALA A 69 6.60 -16.71 12.65
C ALA A 69 6.70 -15.38 11.89
N ALA A 70 5.56 -14.81 11.44
CA ALA A 70 5.51 -13.55 10.73
C ALA A 70 6.00 -12.38 11.61
N LEU A 71 5.55 -12.34 12.87
CA LEU A 71 5.97 -11.34 13.85
C LEU A 71 7.44 -11.52 14.25
N GLN A 72 7.91 -12.76 14.43
CA GLN A 72 9.31 -13.04 14.76
C GLN A 72 10.29 -12.56 13.68
N CYS A 73 9.98 -12.80 12.40
CA CYS A 73 10.90 -12.45 11.31
C CYS A 73 10.55 -11.15 10.59
N GLY A 74 9.45 -10.48 10.93
CA GLY A 74 9.00 -9.26 10.26
C GLY A 74 8.69 -9.46 8.78
N ARG A 75 8.24 -10.66 8.38
CA ARG A 75 7.96 -11.01 6.97
C ARG A 75 6.55 -11.55 6.79
N GLY A 76 6.06 -11.50 5.54
CA GLY A 76 4.84 -12.20 5.15
C GLY A 76 5.01 -13.71 5.26
N VAL A 77 4.53 -14.30 6.37
CA VAL A 77 4.52 -15.74 6.61
C VAL A 77 3.08 -16.22 6.77
N TYR A 78 2.72 -17.20 5.96
CA TYR A 78 1.37 -17.71 5.83
C TYR A 78 1.35 -19.24 6.01
N TYR A 79 0.17 -19.83 5.98
CA TYR A 79 -0.03 -21.27 5.91
C TYR A 79 -0.47 -21.66 4.50
N SER A 80 0.32 -22.53 3.86
CA SER A 80 -0.05 -23.10 2.57
C SER A 80 -0.90 -24.35 2.78
N ARG A 81 -2.17 -24.28 2.39
CA ARG A 81 -3.09 -25.43 2.46
C ARG A 81 -2.65 -26.59 1.55
N SER A 82 -2.11 -26.28 0.37
CA SER A 82 -1.63 -27.29 -0.58
C SER A 82 -0.32 -27.96 -0.14
N ARG A 83 0.56 -27.23 0.55
CA ARG A 83 1.82 -27.77 1.08
C ARG A 83 1.70 -28.32 2.50
N GLY A 84 0.57 -28.08 3.18
CA GLY A 84 0.32 -28.52 4.55
C GLY A 84 1.27 -27.91 5.58
N GLY A 85 1.72 -26.66 5.40
CA GLY A 85 2.73 -26.08 6.28
C GLY A 85 3.00 -24.59 6.07
N LEU A 86 3.97 -24.08 6.84
CA LEU A 86 4.39 -22.68 6.79
C LEU A 86 4.94 -22.31 5.41
N TRP A 87 4.53 -21.14 4.93
CA TRP A 87 4.98 -20.56 3.68
C TRP A 87 5.44 -19.12 3.92
N ARG A 88 6.75 -18.92 3.89
CA ARG A 88 7.35 -17.59 3.90
C ARG A 88 7.38 -17.06 2.47
N LYS A 89 6.64 -15.98 2.22
CA LYS A 89 6.54 -15.41 0.87
C LYS A 89 7.90 -14.94 0.38
N GLY A 90 8.25 -15.37 -0.83
CA GLY A 90 9.47 -14.96 -1.52
C GLY A 90 10.69 -15.85 -1.33
N ASP A 91 10.66 -16.86 -0.45
CA ASP A 91 11.83 -17.73 -0.24
C ASP A 91 12.25 -18.50 -1.51
N THR A 92 11.29 -18.79 -2.40
CA THR A 92 11.59 -19.44 -3.69
C THR A 92 11.80 -18.44 -4.83
N SER A 93 11.04 -17.34 -4.86
CA SER A 93 11.01 -16.42 -6.02
C SER A 93 11.83 -15.14 -5.81
N GLY A 94 12.41 -14.93 -4.63
CA GLY A 94 13.05 -13.67 -4.22
C GLY A 94 12.06 -12.50 -4.03
N HIS A 95 10.76 -12.70 -4.25
CA HIS A 95 9.72 -11.69 -3.97
C HIS A 95 9.34 -11.77 -2.48
N TYR A 96 10.26 -11.35 -1.61
CA TYR A 96 10.02 -11.33 -0.16
C TYR A 96 9.16 -10.13 0.26
N GLN A 97 8.45 -10.30 1.38
CA GLN A 97 7.59 -9.28 1.95
C GLN A 97 8.13 -8.83 3.29
N THR A 98 8.11 -7.52 3.51
CA THR A 98 8.28 -6.89 4.83
C THR A 98 6.89 -6.71 5.43
N LEU A 99 6.68 -7.22 6.64
CA LEU A 99 5.42 -7.05 7.38
C LEU A 99 5.45 -5.75 8.18
N HIS A 100 4.46 -4.89 7.99
CA HIS A 100 4.34 -3.62 8.70
C HIS A 100 3.28 -3.67 9.79
N ARG A 101 2.17 -4.35 9.53
CA ARG A 101 1.00 -4.35 10.42
C ARG A 101 0.13 -5.58 10.21
N ILE A 102 -0.43 -6.09 11.30
CA ILE A 102 -1.52 -7.06 11.28
C ILE A 102 -2.74 -6.40 11.94
N ASP A 103 -3.82 -6.29 11.20
CA ASP A 103 -5.14 -5.95 11.74
C ASP A 103 -6.01 -7.19 11.83
N VAL A 104 -6.95 -7.14 12.77
CA VAL A 104 -8.11 -8.04 12.82
C VAL A 104 -9.36 -7.23 12.45
N ASP A 105 -10.33 -7.87 11.81
CA ASP A 105 -11.63 -7.25 11.55
C ASP A 105 -12.50 -7.10 12.82
N CYS A 106 -13.72 -6.59 12.64
CA CYS A 106 -14.56 -6.13 13.75
C CYS A 106 -15.14 -7.26 14.61
N ASP A 107 -15.28 -8.46 14.07
CA ASP A 107 -15.79 -9.66 14.74
C ASP A 107 -14.71 -10.72 14.97
N GLY A 108 -13.47 -10.47 14.54
CA GLY A 108 -12.31 -11.17 15.05
C GLY A 108 -11.90 -12.41 14.26
N ASP A 109 -12.43 -12.62 13.05
CA ASP A 109 -12.29 -13.86 12.29
C ASP A 109 -11.51 -13.75 10.97
N ALA A 110 -11.21 -12.52 10.53
CA ALA A 110 -10.31 -12.27 9.41
C ALA A 110 -9.15 -11.35 9.81
N LEU A 111 -8.01 -11.58 9.14
CA LEU A 111 -6.79 -10.81 9.32
C LEU A 111 -6.51 -9.97 8.08
N ARG A 112 -5.92 -8.80 8.29
CA ARG A 112 -5.32 -7.99 7.23
C ARG A 112 -3.83 -7.78 7.50
N PHE A 113 -3.01 -8.30 6.61
CA PHE A 113 -1.55 -8.13 6.65
C PHE A 113 -1.17 -6.97 5.74
N THR A 114 -0.66 -5.88 6.31
CA THR A 114 -0.08 -4.76 5.55
C THR A 114 1.39 -5.03 5.31
N VAL A 115 1.79 -5.11 4.04
CA VAL A 115 3.15 -5.50 3.64
C VAL A 115 3.69 -4.59 2.53
N THR A 116 5.01 -4.60 2.38
CA THR A 116 5.68 -4.06 1.18
C THR A 116 6.49 -5.17 0.51
N GLN A 117 6.49 -5.21 -0.81
CA GLN A 117 7.07 -6.27 -1.62
C GLN A 117 8.48 -5.86 -2.08
N ARG A 118 9.55 -6.54 -1.64
CA ARG A 118 10.95 -6.15 -1.97
C ARG A 118 11.31 -4.68 -1.64
N GLY A 119 10.61 -4.05 -0.69
CA GLY A 119 10.81 -2.63 -0.37
C GLY A 119 10.07 -1.66 -1.30
N ASP A 120 9.29 -2.16 -2.25
CA ASP A 120 8.50 -1.40 -3.22
C ASP A 120 7.03 -1.86 -3.18
N ASP A 121 6.09 -0.93 -2.96
CA ASP A 121 4.66 -1.27 -2.92
C ASP A 121 4.08 -1.57 -4.31
N CYS A 122 4.81 -1.25 -5.38
CA CYS A 122 4.44 -1.52 -6.77
C CYS A 122 5.04 -2.82 -7.32
N ALA A 123 5.87 -3.54 -6.53
CA ALA A 123 6.48 -4.77 -6.98
C ALA A 123 5.47 -5.94 -7.04
N ALA A 124 5.68 -6.85 -8.01
CA ALA A 124 4.78 -7.98 -8.22
C ALA A 124 4.63 -8.88 -6.98
N PHE A 125 3.38 -9.09 -6.56
CA PHE A 125 2.98 -10.08 -5.56
C PHE A 125 2.77 -11.46 -6.19
N CYS A 126 2.10 -11.48 -7.35
CA CYS A 126 1.61 -12.68 -8.01
C CYS A 126 2.72 -13.39 -8.78
N HIS A 127 2.61 -14.72 -8.91
CA HIS A 127 3.53 -15.53 -9.71
C HIS A 127 3.41 -15.28 -11.22
N LEU A 128 2.35 -14.59 -11.66
CA LEU A 128 2.17 -14.12 -13.04
C LEU A 128 2.85 -12.77 -13.30
N ASN A 129 3.70 -12.30 -12.38
CA ASN A 129 4.37 -11.01 -12.45
C ASN A 129 3.40 -9.81 -12.51
N THR A 130 2.26 -9.93 -11.82
CA THR A 130 1.29 -8.84 -11.62
C THR A 130 1.33 -8.35 -10.17
N LEU A 131 0.95 -7.09 -9.96
CA LEU A 131 0.89 -6.51 -8.62
C LEU A 131 -0.07 -7.27 -7.71
N THR A 132 -1.23 -7.68 -8.22
CA THR A 132 -2.24 -8.42 -7.44
C THR A 132 -2.54 -9.79 -8.04
N CYS A 133 -3.13 -10.68 -7.26
CA CYS A 133 -3.66 -11.96 -7.75
C CYS A 133 -4.86 -11.83 -8.69
N TRP A 134 -5.49 -10.65 -8.77
CA TRP A 134 -6.68 -10.40 -9.57
C TRP A 134 -6.39 -9.73 -10.91
N GLY A 135 -5.14 -9.79 -11.36
CA GLY A 135 -4.70 -9.26 -12.64
C GLY A 135 -4.17 -7.83 -12.54
N ARG A 136 -4.31 -7.09 -13.65
CA ARG A 136 -3.84 -5.69 -13.72
C ARG A 136 -4.74 -4.78 -12.86
N PRO A 137 -4.15 -3.81 -12.16
CA PRO A 137 -4.92 -2.80 -11.43
C PRO A 137 -5.79 -1.98 -12.38
N ARG A 138 -6.67 -1.15 -11.81
CA ARG A 138 -7.52 -0.19 -12.54
C ARG A 138 -7.32 1.22 -12.01
N GLY A 139 -7.85 2.21 -12.72
CA GLY A 139 -7.82 3.61 -12.29
C GLY A 139 -6.39 4.16 -12.21
N LEU A 140 -6.10 4.96 -11.17
CA LEU A 140 -4.84 5.68 -11.03
C LEU A 140 -3.61 4.78 -10.98
N ARG A 141 -3.72 3.58 -10.39
CA ARG A 141 -2.59 2.66 -10.38
C ARG A 141 -2.30 2.05 -11.75
N HIS A 142 -3.34 1.75 -12.52
CA HIS A 142 -3.13 1.32 -13.90
C HIS A 142 -2.45 2.40 -14.74
N LEU A 143 -2.85 3.66 -14.53
CA LEU A 143 -2.21 4.80 -15.16
C LEU A 143 -0.74 4.93 -14.73
N GLU A 144 -0.44 4.77 -13.43
CA GLU A 144 0.94 4.75 -12.92
C GLU A 144 1.80 3.69 -13.62
N GLU A 145 1.34 2.43 -13.68
CA GLU A 145 2.04 1.35 -14.39
C GLU A 145 2.28 1.71 -15.86
N THR A 146 1.26 2.23 -16.53
CA THR A 146 1.33 2.63 -17.94
C THR A 146 2.34 3.76 -18.16
N LEU A 147 2.38 4.75 -17.26
CA LEU A 147 3.31 5.87 -17.34
C LEU A 147 4.74 5.44 -17.03
N ALA A 148 4.95 4.53 -16.07
CA ALA A 148 6.25 3.96 -15.78
C ALA A 148 6.82 3.16 -16.96
N ASP A 149 5.97 2.41 -17.67
CA ASP A 149 6.35 1.71 -18.89
C ASP A 149 6.68 2.70 -20.02
N ARG A 150 5.82 3.72 -20.24
CA ARG A 150 6.05 4.76 -21.25
C ARG A 150 7.26 5.64 -20.95
N LEU A 151 7.62 5.85 -19.70
CA LEU A 151 8.82 6.61 -19.36
C LEU A 151 10.09 5.88 -19.81
N LYS A 152 10.07 4.54 -19.81
CA LYS A 152 11.18 3.70 -20.28
C LYS A 152 11.19 3.54 -21.80
N ASP A 153 10.01 3.30 -22.38
CA ASP A 153 9.87 2.91 -23.79
C ASP A 153 8.58 3.49 -24.40
N ALA A 154 8.50 4.82 -24.48
CA ALA A 154 7.41 5.48 -25.20
C ALA A 154 7.71 5.54 -26.70
N PRO A 155 6.74 5.20 -27.58
CA PRO A 155 6.89 5.35 -29.01
C PRO A 155 7.25 6.78 -29.40
N GLU A 156 8.16 6.92 -30.35
CA GLU A 156 8.56 8.20 -30.91
C GLU A 156 7.34 8.94 -31.47
N GLY A 157 7.24 10.24 -31.19
CA GLY A 157 6.10 11.06 -31.57
C GLY A 157 4.82 10.87 -30.74
N SER A 158 4.77 9.93 -29.79
CA SER A 158 3.60 9.79 -28.91
C SER A 158 3.40 11.01 -28.01
N TYR A 159 2.14 11.32 -27.69
CA TYR A 159 1.81 12.48 -26.85
C TYR A 159 2.45 12.40 -25.47
N THR A 160 2.45 11.20 -24.85
CA THR A 160 3.09 10.99 -23.55
C THR A 160 4.62 11.17 -23.62
N LYS A 161 5.28 10.77 -24.72
CA LYS A 161 6.72 11.06 -24.90
C LYS A 161 6.99 12.56 -24.93
N ARG A 162 6.19 13.31 -25.69
CA ARG A 162 6.29 14.77 -25.76
C ARG A 162 6.12 15.42 -24.38
N LEU A 163 5.16 14.97 -23.59
CA LEU A 163 4.98 15.46 -22.21
C LEU A 163 6.17 15.13 -21.31
N PHE A 164 6.84 13.99 -21.51
CA PHE A 164 8.06 13.67 -20.76
C PHE A 164 9.27 14.50 -21.20
N ASP A 165 9.34 14.91 -22.46
CA ASP A 165 10.49 15.64 -23.01
C ASP A 165 10.36 17.16 -22.88
N ASP A 166 9.14 17.69 -22.88
CA ASP A 166 8.85 19.12 -22.82
C ASP A 166 8.20 19.52 -21.50
N ASP A 167 9.02 20.03 -20.58
CA ASP A 167 8.57 20.50 -19.26
C ASP A 167 7.63 21.71 -19.34
N ALA A 168 7.77 22.55 -20.37
CA ALA A 168 6.90 23.70 -20.55
C ALA A 168 5.50 23.23 -20.98
N LEU A 169 5.43 22.33 -21.97
CA LEU A 169 4.18 21.72 -22.40
C LEU A 169 3.45 21.02 -21.25
N LEU A 170 4.15 20.19 -20.48
CA LEU A 170 3.54 19.48 -19.34
C LEU A 170 3.02 20.45 -18.28
N ARG A 171 3.81 21.48 -17.95
CA ARG A 171 3.38 22.53 -17.01
C ARG A 171 2.14 23.25 -17.53
N ASP A 172 2.15 23.66 -18.80
CA ASP A 172 1.08 24.48 -19.38
C ASP A 172 -0.23 23.69 -19.46
N LYS A 173 -0.19 22.42 -19.90
CA LYS A 173 -1.34 21.52 -19.84
C LYS A 173 -1.86 21.34 -18.42
N LEU A 174 -0.98 21.07 -17.44
CA LEU A 174 -1.42 20.91 -16.05
C LEU A 174 -2.10 22.18 -15.48
N VAL A 175 -1.63 23.37 -15.87
CA VAL A 175 -2.26 24.64 -15.47
C VAL A 175 -3.60 24.86 -16.18
N GLU A 176 -3.66 24.54 -17.47
CA GLU A 176 -4.88 24.59 -18.29
C GLU A 176 -5.98 23.70 -17.69
N GLU A 177 -5.73 22.41 -17.46
CA GLU A 177 -6.76 21.51 -16.92
C GLU A 177 -7.17 21.88 -15.50
N ALA A 178 -6.23 22.37 -14.68
CA ALA A 178 -6.56 22.83 -13.33
C ALA A 178 -7.49 24.05 -13.34
N GLN A 179 -7.33 24.92 -14.35
CA GLN A 179 -8.20 26.05 -14.59
C GLN A 179 -9.57 25.59 -15.09
N GLU A 180 -9.62 24.70 -16.08
CA GLU A 180 -10.86 24.16 -16.63
C GLU A 180 -11.68 23.41 -15.56
N LEU A 181 -11.02 22.60 -14.72
CA LEU A 181 -11.64 21.98 -13.55
C LEU A 181 -12.25 23.01 -12.59
N SER A 182 -11.60 24.17 -12.41
CA SER A 182 -12.09 25.23 -11.52
C SER A 182 -13.33 25.95 -12.06
N GLU A 183 -13.51 25.95 -13.37
CA GLU A 183 -14.62 26.60 -14.09
C GLU A 183 -15.78 25.63 -14.36
N ALA A 184 -15.50 24.32 -14.41
CA ALA A 184 -16.50 23.30 -14.67
C ALA A 184 -17.59 23.29 -13.59
N THR A 185 -18.86 23.33 -14.03
CA THR A 185 -20.02 23.32 -13.13
C THR A 185 -20.88 22.07 -13.30
N GLU A 186 -20.97 21.54 -14.52
CA GLU A 186 -21.72 20.32 -14.80
C GLU A 186 -20.96 19.08 -14.31
N ARG A 187 -21.66 18.20 -13.60
CA ARG A 187 -21.07 16.98 -12.98
C ARG A 187 -20.19 16.18 -13.94
N LYS A 188 -20.62 16.02 -15.20
CA LYS A 188 -19.87 15.26 -16.20
C LYS A 188 -18.57 15.97 -16.56
N HIS A 189 -18.65 17.26 -16.89
CA HIS A 189 -17.49 18.08 -17.23
C HIS A 189 -16.49 18.16 -16.07
N VAL A 190 -16.96 18.35 -14.83
CA VAL A 190 -16.10 18.30 -13.64
C VAL A 190 -15.33 16.98 -13.53
N ALA A 191 -15.95 15.86 -13.89
CA ALA A 191 -15.29 14.56 -13.84
C ALA A 191 -14.26 14.38 -14.97
N GLU A 192 -14.53 14.93 -16.16
CA GLU A 192 -13.61 14.95 -17.31
C GLU A 192 -12.37 15.79 -16.98
N GLU A 193 -12.56 17.03 -16.54
CA GLU A 193 -11.45 17.92 -16.15
C GLU A 193 -10.64 17.40 -14.97
N LEU A 194 -11.30 16.78 -13.99
CA LEU A 194 -10.60 16.13 -12.88
C LEU A 194 -9.73 14.97 -13.37
N ALA A 195 -10.20 14.19 -14.34
CA ALA A 195 -9.43 13.10 -14.92
C ALA A 195 -8.19 13.63 -15.65
N ASP A 196 -8.31 14.73 -16.38
CA ASP A 196 -7.19 15.34 -17.11
C ASP A 196 -6.16 15.96 -16.16
N VAL A 197 -6.60 16.67 -15.12
CA VAL A 197 -5.72 17.13 -14.02
C VAL A 197 -4.95 15.96 -13.41
N LEU A 198 -5.65 14.87 -13.08
CA LEU A 198 -5.02 13.68 -12.51
C LEU A 198 -4.04 13.05 -13.49
N TYR A 199 -4.35 13.00 -14.79
CA TYR A 199 -3.47 12.48 -15.82
C TYR A 199 -2.15 13.26 -15.89
N PHE A 200 -2.20 14.59 -16.07
CA PHE A 200 -0.97 15.40 -16.17
C PHE A 200 -0.21 15.46 -14.84
N ALA A 201 -0.90 15.45 -13.70
CA ALA A 201 -0.26 15.34 -12.39
C ALA A 201 0.49 14.01 -12.25
N MET A 202 -0.09 12.89 -12.71
CA MET A 202 0.56 11.58 -12.69
C MET A 202 1.73 11.50 -13.67
N VAL A 203 1.66 12.13 -14.85
CA VAL A 203 2.81 12.26 -15.76
C VAL A 203 3.96 13.01 -15.09
N ARG A 204 3.66 14.12 -14.42
CA ARG A 204 4.65 14.90 -13.65
C ARG A 204 5.22 14.12 -12.47
N ALA A 205 4.41 13.32 -11.80
CA ALA A 205 4.84 12.46 -10.70
C ALA A 205 5.78 11.35 -11.20
N ALA A 206 5.38 10.64 -12.27
CA ALA A 206 6.19 9.60 -12.90
C ALA A 206 7.56 10.13 -13.35
N LYS A 207 7.63 11.31 -13.99
CA LYS A 207 8.89 11.96 -14.39
C LYS A 207 9.81 12.25 -13.19
N ALA A 208 9.24 12.50 -12.01
CA ALA A 208 10.01 12.74 -10.78
C ALA A 208 10.25 11.49 -9.93
N GLY A 209 9.81 10.31 -10.37
CA GLY A 209 9.89 9.08 -9.59
C GLY A 209 9.02 9.09 -8.33
N VAL A 210 7.90 9.82 -8.35
CA VAL A 210 6.93 9.89 -7.26
C VAL A 210 5.74 9.00 -7.61
N SER A 211 5.34 8.13 -6.69
CA SER A 211 4.18 7.23 -6.83
C SER A 211 2.88 7.84 -6.32
N ILE A 212 1.75 7.24 -6.67
CA ILE A 212 0.45 7.59 -6.08
C ILE A 212 0.41 7.30 -4.57
N ASP A 213 1.17 6.30 -4.12
CA ASP A 213 1.29 5.95 -2.71
C ASP A 213 2.04 7.02 -1.92
N ASP A 214 3.07 7.65 -2.51
CA ASP A 214 3.77 8.78 -1.90
C ASP A 214 2.83 9.97 -1.70
N ALA A 215 1.98 10.25 -2.70
CA ALA A 215 0.98 11.31 -2.62
C ALA A 215 -0.09 11.00 -1.56
N ALA A 216 -0.58 9.75 -1.50
CA ALA A 216 -1.53 9.31 -0.48
C ALA A 216 -0.94 9.39 0.94
N ALA A 217 0.30 8.96 1.13
CA ALA A 217 1.00 9.05 2.42
C ALA A 217 1.14 10.52 2.89
N GLU A 218 1.38 11.44 1.97
CA GLU A 218 1.42 12.88 2.27
C GLU A 218 0.05 13.43 2.70
N LEU A 219 -1.03 13.00 2.06
CA LEU A 219 -2.39 13.37 2.44
C LEU A 219 -2.74 12.85 3.85
N ASP A 220 -2.42 11.58 4.14
CA ASP A 220 -2.64 10.98 5.46
C ASP A 220 -1.85 11.71 6.55
N ARG A 221 -0.60 12.09 6.26
CA ARG A 221 0.24 12.88 7.17
C ARG A 221 -0.39 14.24 7.48
N ARG A 222 -0.97 14.92 6.47
CA ARG A 222 -1.65 16.21 6.62
C ARG A 222 -2.94 16.07 7.42
N ALA A 223 -3.74 15.04 7.17
CA ALA A 223 -4.99 14.80 7.88
C ALA A 223 -4.77 14.61 9.40
N ARG A 224 -3.65 14.00 9.81
CA ARG A 224 -3.29 13.85 11.23
C ARG A 224 -2.88 15.16 11.91
N LYS A 225 -2.50 16.18 11.14
CA LYS A 225 -2.01 17.46 11.68
C LYS A 225 -3.11 18.51 11.60
N VAL A 226 -3.75 18.82 12.73
CA VAL A 226 -4.69 19.95 12.81
C VAL A 226 -3.92 21.27 12.70
N THR A 227 -3.73 21.77 11.48
CA THR A 227 -3.13 23.10 11.27
C THR A 227 -4.24 24.14 11.14
N ARG A 228 -4.32 25.09 12.08
CA ARG A 228 -5.22 26.26 12.03
C ARG A 228 -4.74 27.35 11.07
N ARG A 229 -4.19 26.98 9.91
CA ARG A 229 -3.81 27.98 8.91
C ARG A 229 -5.09 28.51 8.28
N LYS A 230 -5.14 29.81 8.02
CA LYS A 230 -6.29 30.47 7.39
C LYS A 230 -6.62 29.90 6.01
N GLY A 231 -5.62 29.32 5.33
CA GLY A 231 -5.81 28.62 4.06
C GLY A 231 -5.87 29.53 2.83
N ASP A 232 -5.62 30.82 3.00
CA ASP A 232 -5.70 31.80 1.92
C ASP A 232 -4.71 31.49 0.79
N SER A 233 -5.20 31.55 -0.45
CA SER A 233 -4.36 31.62 -1.63
C SER A 233 -3.50 32.87 -1.61
N LYS A 234 -2.27 32.77 -2.13
CA LYS A 234 -1.36 33.92 -2.16
C LYS A 234 -1.92 35.03 -3.08
N PRO A 235 -1.82 36.32 -2.71
CA PRO A 235 -2.40 37.42 -3.49
C PRO A 235 -1.96 37.44 -4.97
N GLU A 236 -0.70 37.12 -5.24
CA GLU A 236 -0.18 37.04 -6.62
C GLU A 236 -0.81 35.89 -7.42
N ARG A 237 -1.22 34.80 -6.75
CA ARG A 237 -1.91 33.67 -7.39
C ARG A 237 -3.37 33.97 -7.65
N ILE A 238 -4.02 34.70 -6.74
CA ILE A 238 -5.39 35.21 -6.95
C ILE A 238 -5.42 36.10 -8.18
N LYS A 239 -4.55 37.11 -8.26
CA LYS A 239 -4.45 38.02 -9.41
C LYS A 239 -4.17 37.27 -10.72
N ALA A 240 -3.29 36.28 -10.70
CA ALA A 240 -3.00 35.48 -11.89
C ALA A 240 -4.22 34.67 -12.36
N GLY A 241 -4.96 34.04 -11.44
CA GLY A 241 -6.19 33.33 -11.77
C GLY A 241 -7.29 34.26 -12.31
N GLU A 242 -7.47 35.42 -11.70
CA GLU A 242 -8.43 36.43 -12.17
C GLU A 242 -8.10 36.93 -13.59
N ALA A 243 -6.81 37.14 -13.90
CA ALA A 243 -6.38 37.56 -15.24
C ALA A 243 -6.66 36.48 -16.31
N ILE A 244 -6.43 35.21 -15.97
CA ILE A 244 -6.75 34.07 -16.86
C ILE A 244 -8.26 34.00 -17.11
N LEU A 245 -9.06 34.08 -16.05
CA LEU A 245 -10.53 34.07 -16.13
C LEU A 245 -11.10 35.24 -16.94
N ALA A 246 -10.50 36.42 -16.87
CA ALA A 246 -10.96 37.60 -17.59
C ALA A 246 -10.75 37.48 -19.11
N GLY A 247 -9.70 36.78 -19.56
CA GLY A 247 -9.39 36.60 -20.98
C GLY A 247 -10.34 35.69 -21.77
N LYS A 248 -11.22 34.92 -21.10
CA LYS A 248 -12.25 34.08 -21.74
C LYS A 248 -13.56 34.80 -22.10
N LYS A 249 -13.72 36.07 -21.71
CA LYS A 249 -14.97 36.83 -21.93
C LYS A 249 -15.09 37.55 -23.28
N GLU A 250 -14.14 37.34 -24.21
CA GLU A 250 -14.17 37.87 -25.58
C GLU A 250 -14.43 36.78 -26.63
#